data_AF-A0A963NPS5-F1
#
_entry.id   AF-A0A963NPS5-F1
#
_cell.length_a   1.000
_cell.length_b   1.000
_cell.length_c   1.000
_cell.angle_alpha   90.00
_cell.angle_beta   90.00
_cell.angle_gamma   90.00
#
_symmetry.space_group_name_H-M   'P 1'
#
loop_
_entity.id
_entity.type
_entity.pdbx_description
1 polymer ?
#
loop_
_entity_poly.entity_id
_entity_poly.type
_entity_poly.pdbx_seq_one_letter_code
_entity_poly.pdbx_strand_id
1 'polypeptide(L)'
;MDTTTVIPKAKLKSCQRWQLDSFDLSEKSSTENRLKQDDINENRDINSSDKNIVSSPSKEEIESLFQETRESGHKQGYEEGYQNGFQTGRDNGYQEGRQQGESEIKTELGRVNAIFRNLNQHIQTVDQQIAQDLLTLAINLTKKMISQALTIHPELILPTIQEAIRHLPTTSQHPCLFLHPDDAKIVRQYINEQQFKESWEIREDKQLEKGGCRIEAAGSEIDASIETRWRRILASIGQKNDWLEK
;
A
#
# COMPACT_ATOMS: atom_id res chain seq x y z
N MET A 1 -32.97 -7.88 1.25
CA MET A 1 -34.19 -7.05 1.37
C MET A 1 -33.71 -5.64 1.59
N ASP A 2 -33.92 -4.76 0.61
CA ASP A 2 -34.12 -3.32 0.79
C ASP A 2 -34.58 -2.77 -0.57
N THR A 3 -35.83 -2.33 -0.61
CA THR A 3 -36.58 -2.00 -1.82
C THR A 3 -36.27 -0.58 -2.28
N THR A 4 -35.49 -0.44 -3.35
CA THR A 4 -35.39 0.79 -4.12
C THR A 4 -36.73 1.06 -4.80
N THR A 5 -37.45 2.08 -4.34
CA THR A 5 -38.70 2.56 -4.96
C THR A 5 -38.39 3.16 -6.33
N VAL A 6 -38.52 2.35 -7.38
CA VAL A 6 -38.37 2.75 -8.78
C VAL A 6 -39.71 3.28 -9.30
N ILE A 7 -39.74 4.55 -9.73
CA ILE A 7 -40.92 5.21 -10.30
C ILE A 7 -41.21 4.62 -11.71
N PRO A 8 -42.43 4.14 -12.01
CA PRO A 8 -42.76 3.56 -13.31
C PRO A 8 -42.72 4.57 -14.47
N LYS A 9 -42.12 4.15 -15.60
CA LYS A 9 -41.89 4.92 -16.83
C LYS A 9 -43.14 5.59 -17.44
N ALA A 10 -44.34 5.12 -17.10
CA ALA A 10 -45.61 5.65 -17.60
C ALA A 10 -46.05 7.01 -16.99
N LYS A 11 -45.36 7.53 -15.96
CA LYS A 11 -45.63 8.85 -15.35
C LYS A 11 -44.66 9.96 -15.76
N LEU A 12 -43.75 9.71 -16.71
CA LEU A 12 -42.86 10.75 -17.23
C LEU A 12 -43.62 11.60 -18.26
N LYS A 13 -44.11 12.77 -17.83
CA LYS A 13 -44.57 13.82 -18.74
C LYS A 13 -43.40 14.22 -19.64
N SER A 14 -43.61 14.19 -20.96
CA SER A 14 -42.64 14.61 -21.96
C SER A 14 -42.21 16.06 -21.70
N CYS A 15 -40.95 16.28 -21.28
CA CYS A 15 -40.36 17.62 -21.26
C CYS A 15 -40.31 18.15 -22.70
N GLN A 16 -41.11 19.17 -22.98
CA GLN A 16 -40.88 19.99 -24.17
C GLN A 16 -39.68 20.90 -23.93
N ARG A 17 -38.89 21.06 -25.00
CA ARG A 17 -37.64 21.83 -25.03
C ARG A 17 -37.97 23.32 -24.97
N TRP A 18 -37.69 23.95 -23.84
CA TRP A 18 -37.64 25.41 -23.76
C TRP A 18 -36.40 25.91 -24.51
N GLN A 19 -36.60 26.81 -25.47
CA GLN A 19 -35.56 27.57 -26.14
C GLN A 19 -35.83 29.05 -25.89
N LEU A 20 -34.84 29.75 -25.34
CA LEU A 20 -34.82 31.20 -25.29
C LEU A 20 -34.07 31.68 -26.53
N ASP A 21 -34.64 32.64 -27.25
CA ASP A 21 -33.92 33.41 -28.28
C ASP A 21 -32.74 34.14 -27.65
N SER A 22 -31.59 34.03 -28.30
CA SER A 22 -30.34 34.61 -27.83
C SER A 22 -30.31 36.11 -28.14
N PHE A 23 -30.33 36.93 -27.09
CA PHE A 23 -29.82 38.31 -27.07
C PHE A 23 -28.60 38.27 -26.12
N ASP A 24 -27.36 38.64 -26.46
CA ASP A 24 -26.94 39.73 -27.34
C ASP A 24 -25.44 39.62 -27.75
N LEU A 25 -25.17 40.14 -28.96
CA LEU A 25 -23.97 40.82 -29.48
C LEU A 25 -22.58 40.15 -29.52
N SER A 26 -22.03 40.09 -30.74
CA SER A 26 -20.69 40.62 -30.96
C SER A 26 -20.62 41.45 -32.24
N GLU A 27 -20.17 42.70 -32.08
CA GLU A 27 -19.78 43.63 -33.12
C GLU A 27 -18.81 43.01 -34.14
N LYS A 28 -18.98 43.35 -35.43
CA LYS A 28 -18.03 44.17 -36.22
C LYS A 28 -18.26 43.99 -37.72
N SER A 29 -18.37 45.15 -38.38
CA SER A 29 -17.78 45.48 -39.67
C SER A 29 -18.22 44.75 -40.94
N SER A 30 -18.40 45.60 -41.95
CA SER A 30 -18.25 45.39 -43.40
C SER A 30 -19.35 44.59 -44.11
N THR A 31 -20.23 45.32 -44.81
CA THR A 31 -20.23 45.50 -46.27
C THR A 31 -20.76 44.26 -46.99
N GLU A 32 -21.96 44.35 -47.57
CA GLU A 32 -22.15 44.22 -49.03
C GLU A 32 -23.64 44.16 -49.44
N ASN A 33 -23.91 44.93 -50.50
CA ASN A 33 -24.92 44.78 -51.56
C ASN A 33 -26.39 44.51 -51.17
N ARG A 34 -27.28 45.50 -51.31
CA ARG A 34 -27.86 46.06 -52.57
C ARG A 34 -28.85 45.10 -53.22
N LEU A 35 -30.11 45.56 -53.31
CA LEU A 35 -31.04 45.64 -54.46
C LEU A 35 -32.48 45.65 -53.88
N LYS A 36 -33.13 46.83 -53.84
CA LYS A 36 -34.09 47.37 -54.83
C LYS A 36 -35.53 46.85 -54.60
N GLN A 37 -36.46 47.75 -54.22
CA GLN A 37 -37.54 48.32 -55.08
C GLN A 37 -38.77 47.40 -55.11
N ASP A 38 -40.04 47.80 -55.11
CA ASP A 38 -40.82 49.04 -55.07
C ASP A 38 -42.10 48.64 -54.27
N ASP A 39 -42.94 49.49 -53.69
CA ASP A 39 -43.97 50.23 -54.42
C ASP A 39 -44.68 51.23 -53.50
N ILE A 40 -44.97 52.37 -54.12
CA ILE A 40 -45.73 53.50 -53.62
C ILE A 40 -47.22 53.18 -53.70
N ASN A 41 -48.00 53.51 -52.67
CA ASN A 41 -49.36 53.98 -52.93
C ASN A 41 -49.80 55.04 -51.92
N GLU A 42 -49.89 56.27 -52.41
CA GLU A 42 -50.57 57.39 -51.78
C GLU A 42 -52.09 57.19 -51.86
N ASN A 43 -52.82 57.44 -50.76
CA ASN A 43 -53.91 58.42 -50.80
C ASN A 43 -54.35 58.84 -49.39
N ARG A 44 -54.02 60.10 -49.10
CA ARG A 44 -54.81 61.17 -48.47
C ARG A 44 -56.13 60.76 -47.81
N ASP A 45 -56.26 61.18 -46.55
CA ASP A 45 -57.28 62.16 -46.17
C ASP A 45 -56.84 62.98 -44.95
N ILE A 46 -56.88 64.31 -45.11
CA ILE A 46 -56.64 65.32 -44.09
C ILE A 46 -58.02 65.87 -43.71
N ASN A 47 -58.42 65.69 -42.45
CA ASN A 47 -59.39 66.52 -41.72
C ASN A 47 -59.10 66.31 -40.22
N SER A 48 -58.24 67.13 -39.64
CA SER A 48 -58.57 68.36 -38.91
C SER A 48 -59.20 68.13 -37.52
N SER A 49 -58.43 68.57 -36.53
CA SER A 49 -58.87 69.06 -35.22
C SER A 49 -58.92 68.03 -34.08
N ASP A 50 -57.76 67.80 -33.47
CA ASP A 50 -57.66 67.86 -32.01
C ASP A 50 -56.33 68.53 -31.63
N LYS A 51 -56.39 69.84 -31.38
CA LYS A 51 -55.33 70.56 -30.68
C LYS A 51 -55.34 70.11 -29.21
N ASN A 52 -54.74 68.96 -28.93
CA ASN A 52 -54.22 68.72 -27.58
C ASN A 52 -52.87 69.43 -27.49
N ILE A 53 -52.91 70.56 -26.77
CA ILE A 53 -51.76 71.32 -26.32
C ILE A 53 -50.86 70.35 -25.55
N VAL A 54 -49.81 69.85 -26.19
CA VAL A 54 -48.64 69.33 -25.46
C VAL A 54 -48.00 70.56 -24.84
N SER A 55 -48.38 70.84 -23.60
CA SER A 55 -47.65 71.77 -22.74
C SER A 55 -46.23 71.21 -22.62
N SER A 56 -45.22 71.93 -23.14
CA SER A 56 -43.84 71.61 -22.82
C SER A 56 -43.71 71.62 -21.29
N PRO A 57 -43.22 70.54 -20.66
CA PRO A 57 -43.09 70.50 -19.22
C PRO A 57 -42.20 71.66 -18.77
N SER A 58 -42.57 72.28 -17.64
CA SER A 58 -41.76 73.34 -17.04
C SER A 58 -40.36 72.80 -16.76
N LYS A 59 -39.30 73.61 -16.95
CA LYS A 59 -37.91 73.22 -16.65
C LYS A 59 -37.75 72.62 -15.25
N GLU A 60 -38.57 73.06 -14.30
CA GLU A 60 -38.57 72.60 -12.91
C GLU A 60 -39.21 71.21 -12.74
N GLU A 61 -40.21 70.85 -13.54
CA GLU A 61 -40.84 69.50 -13.54
C GLU A 61 -39.95 68.45 -14.21
N ILE A 62 -39.15 68.87 -15.19
CA ILE A 62 -38.17 67.99 -15.84
C ILE A 62 -37.03 67.66 -14.88
N GLU A 63 -36.52 68.65 -14.14
CA GLU A 63 -35.42 68.47 -13.19
C GLU A 63 -35.83 67.58 -12.00
N SER A 64 -37.04 67.75 -11.46
CA SER A 64 -37.54 66.90 -10.37
C SER A 64 -37.75 65.44 -10.82
N LEU A 65 -38.26 65.23 -12.04
CA LEU A 65 -38.42 63.90 -12.63
C LEU A 65 -37.06 63.20 -12.83
N PHE A 66 -36.03 63.93 -13.28
CA PHE A 66 -34.67 63.40 -13.43
C PHE A 66 -34.03 63.03 -12.08
N GLN A 67 -34.26 63.84 -11.04
CA GLN A 67 -33.74 63.58 -9.70
C GLN A 67 -34.38 62.31 -9.11
N GLU A 68 -35.70 62.16 -9.25
CA GLU A 68 -36.44 61.00 -8.77
C GLU A 68 -36.07 59.71 -9.52
N THR A 69 -35.89 59.76 -10.85
CA THR A 69 -35.40 58.59 -11.60
C THR A 69 -33.97 58.21 -11.21
N ARG A 70 -33.11 59.18 -10.91
CA ARG A 70 -31.73 58.92 -10.47
C ARG A 70 -31.68 58.28 -9.09
N GLU A 71 -32.46 58.78 -8.13
CA GLU A 71 -32.53 58.21 -6.78
C GLU A 71 -33.16 56.82 -6.79
N SER A 72 -34.24 56.63 -7.56
CA SER A 72 -34.91 55.34 -7.71
C SER A 72 -33.99 54.31 -8.38
N GLY A 73 -33.29 54.69 -9.46
CA GLY A 73 -32.30 53.83 -10.12
C GLY A 73 -31.11 53.47 -9.22
N HIS A 74 -30.61 54.43 -8.42
CA HIS A 74 -29.56 54.17 -7.45
C HIS A 74 -30.01 53.19 -6.36
N LYS A 75 -31.22 53.37 -5.83
CA LYS A 75 -31.78 52.51 -4.78
C LYS A 75 -32.04 51.09 -5.30
N GLN A 76 -32.57 50.97 -6.51
CA GLN A 76 -32.81 49.70 -7.17
C GLN A 76 -31.50 48.96 -7.48
N GLY A 77 -30.50 49.64 -8.05
CA GLY A 77 -29.19 49.04 -8.31
C GLY A 77 -28.45 48.64 -7.04
N TYR A 78 -28.60 49.40 -5.95
CA TYR A 78 -28.05 49.05 -4.65
C TYR A 78 -28.69 47.78 -4.07
N GLU A 79 -30.01 47.69 -4.07
CA GLU A 79 -30.75 46.52 -3.57
C GLU A 79 -30.42 45.27 -4.40
N GLU A 80 -30.40 45.40 -5.72
CA GLU A 80 -30.10 44.30 -6.64
C GLU A 80 -28.65 43.83 -6.51
N GLY A 81 -27.69 44.76 -6.39
CA GLY A 81 -26.29 44.46 -6.12
C GLY A 81 -26.08 43.80 -4.76
N TYR A 82 -26.82 44.25 -3.73
CA TYR A 82 -26.77 43.66 -2.39
C TYR A 82 -27.32 42.23 -2.39
N GLN A 83 -28.48 41.98 -3.00
CA GLN A 83 -29.07 40.65 -3.09
C GLN A 83 -28.20 39.69 -3.91
N ASN A 84 -27.68 40.13 -5.07
CA ASN A 84 -26.77 39.32 -5.88
C ASN A 84 -25.46 39.02 -5.16
N GLY A 85 -24.86 40.01 -4.50
CA GLY A 85 -23.65 39.83 -3.70
C GLY A 85 -23.85 38.89 -2.53
N PHE A 86 -24.98 39.01 -1.82
CA PHE A 86 -25.34 38.12 -0.72
C PHE A 86 -25.55 36.68 -1.20
N GLN A 87 -26.31 36.48 -2.28
CA GLN A 87 -26.56 35.15 -2.84
C GLN A 87 -25.26 34.50 -3.34
N THR A 88 -24.45 35.25 -4.09
CA THR A 88 -23.16 34.77 -4.62
C THR A 88 -22.19 34.44 -3.48
N GLY A 89 -22.09 35.30 -2.46
CA GLY A 89 -21.25 35.07 -1.29
C GLY A 89 -21.69 33.84 -0.49
N ARG A 90 -23.01 33.63 -0.35
CA ARG A 90 -23.56 32.45 0.31
C ARG A 90 -23.24 31.16 -0.45
N ASP A 91 -23.45 31.17 -1.76
CA ASP A 91 -23.24 29.99 -2.60
C ASP A 91 -21.74 29.64 -2.71
N ASN A 92 -20.87 30.64 -2.89
CA ASN A 92 -19.42 30.45 -2.87
C ASN A 92 -18.93 29.96 -1.51
N GLY A 93 -19.33 30.60 -0.41
CA GLY A 93 -18.93 30.19 0.93
C GLY A 93 -19.41 28.78 1.29
N TYR A 94 -20.59 28.37 0.82
CA TYR A 94 -21.08 27.01 0.97
C TYR A 94 -20.24 26.00 0.19
N GLN A 95 -19.88 26.31 -1.06
CA GLN A 95 -19.03 25.44 -1.88
C GLN A 95 -17.61 25.32 -1.32
N GLU A 96 -16.98 26.44 -0.95
CA GLU A 96 -15.65 26.46 -0.36
C GLU A 96 -15.63 25.71 0.97
N GLY A 97 -16.58 25.98 1.87
CA GLY A 97 -16.69 25.28 3.15
C GLY A 97 -16.91 23.77 2.98
N ARG A 98 -17.69 23.36 1.98
CA ARG A 98 -17.88 21.94 1.65
C ARG A 98 -16.59 21.30 1.14
N GLN A 99 -15.90 21.94 0.20
CA GLN A 99 -14.63 21.42 -0.36
C GLN A 99 -13.55 21.31 0.72
N GLN A 100 -13.46 22.33 1.59
CA GLN A 100 -12.52 22.33 2.70
C GLN A 100 -12.84 21.20 3.70
N GLY A 101 -14.11 21.04 4.08
CA GLY A 101 -14.53 19.93 4.95
C GLY A 101 -14.25 18.55 4.34
N GLU A 102 -14.51 18.36 3.04
CA GLU A 102 -14.19 17.11 2.34
C GLU A 102 -12.67 16.84 2.33
N SER A 103 -11.85 17.87 2.14
CA SER A 103 -10.38 17.77 2.16
C SER A 103 -9.83 17.43 3.55
N GLU A 104 -10.33 18.08 4.60
CA GLU A 104 -9.95 17.82 6.00
C GLU A 104 -10.32 16.40 6.41
N ILE A 105 -11.55 15.95 6.11
CA ILE A 105 -12.00 14.58 6.37
C ILE A 105 -11.13 13.57 5.63
N LYS A 106 -10.81 13.82 4.36
CA LYS A 106 -9.96 12.92 3.57
C LYS A 106 -8.55 12.81 4.16
N THR A 107 -8.02 13.92 4.68
CA THR A 107 -6.71 13.96 5.33
C THR A 107 -6.70 13.15 6.63
N GLU A 108 -7.71 13.35 7.49
CA GLU A 108 -7.82 12.60 8.75
C GLU A 108 -8.08 11.10 8.51
N LEU A 109 -8.94 10.75 7.55
CA LEU A 109 -9.11 9.36 7.12
C LEU A 109 -7.82 8.76 6.59
N GLY A 110 -7.04 9.54 5.83
CA GLY A 110 -5.70 9.15 5.37
C GLY A 110 -4.77 8.82 6.53
N ARG A 111 -4.76 9.66 7.58
CA ARG A 111 -3.96 9.47 8.79
C ARG A 111 -4.37 8.21 9.56
N VAL A 112 -5.68 8.02 9.77
CA VAL A 112 -6.22 6.82 10.43
C VAL A 112 -5.88 5.56 9.64
N ASN A 113 -6.05 5.57 8.32
CA ASN A 113 -5.70 4.45 7.45
C ASN A 113 -4.19 4.15 7.44
N ALA A 114 -3.34 5.16 7.62
CA ALA A 114 -1.90 4.96 7.77
C ALA A 114 -1.57 4.25 9.09
N ILE A 115 -2.21 4.64 10.19
CA ILE A 115 -2.05 3.99 11.49
C ILE A 115 -2.45 2.51 11.42
N PHE A 116 -3.60 2.18 10.84
CA PHE A 116 -4.03 0.78 10.69
C PHE A 116 -3.09 -0.04 9.81
N ARG A 117 -2.57 0.55 8.73
CA ARG A 117 -1.58 -0.12 7.88
C ARG A 117 -0.28 -0.42 8.64
N ASN A 118 0.24 0.57 9.37
CA ASN A 118 1.43 0.38 10.20
C ASN A 118 1.19 -0.67 11.28
N LEU A 119 0.04 -0.64 11.97
CA LEU A 119 -0.30 -1.62 13.00
C LEU A 119 -0.31 -3.05 12.43
N ASN A 120 -0.95 -3.27 11.27
CA ASN A 120 -0.98 -4.58 10.63
C ASN A 120 0.42 -5.05 10.24
N GLN A 121 1.27 -4.16 9.72
CA GLN A 121 2.66 -4.49 9.39
C GLN A 121 3.47 -4.86 10.65
N HIS A 122 3.27 -4.13 11.75
CA HIS A 122 3.91 -4.44 13.02
C HIS A 122 3.45 -5.78 13.60
N ILE A 123 2.15 -6.11 13.52
CA ILE A 123 1.64 -7.42 13.95
C ILE A 123 2.33 -8.54 13.16
N GLN A 124 2.37 -8.43 11.82
CA GLN A 124 3.06 -9.42 10.99
C GLN A 124 4.55 -9.55 11.31
N THR A 125 5.20 -8.43 11.64
CA THR A 125 6.62 -8.43 12.02
C THR A 125 6.83 -9.12 13.36
N VAL A 126 5.95 -8.86 14.34
CA VAL A 126 5.99 -9.51 15.66
C VAL A 126 5.72 -11.02 15.52
N ASP A 127 4.77 -11.43 14.70
CA ASP A 127 4.49 -12.85 14.45
C ASP A 127 5.72 -13.56 13.86
N GLN A 128 6.39 -12.93 12.89
CA GLN A 128 7.62 -13.48 12.30
C GLN A 128 8.77 -13.54 13.32
N GLN A 129 8.90 -12.52 14.16
CA GLN A 129 9.89 -12.47 15.24
C GLN A 129 9.66 -13.62 16.23
N ILE A 130 8.42 -13.78 16.70
CA ILE A 130 8.05 -14.85 17.64
C ILE A 130 8.32 -16.23 17.03
N ALA A 131 7.98 -16.43 15.75
CA ALA A 131 8.25 -17.69 15.06
C ALA A 131 9.76 -18.00 15.02
N GLN A 132 10.59 -17.00 14.71
CA GLN A 132 12.05 -17.16 14.67
C GLN A 132 12.63 -17.40 16.08
N ASP A 133 12.14 -16.72 17.10
CA ASP A 133 12.57 -16.90 18.48
C ASP A 133 12.20 -18.29 19.01
N LEU A 134 10.98 -18.76 18.71
CA LEU A 134 10.52 -20.10 19.08
C LEU A 134 11.35 -21.19 18.39
N LEU A 135 11.65 -21.03 17.11
CA LEU A 135 12.52 -21.94 16.37
C LEU A 135 13.94 -21.97 16.98
N THR A 136 14.50 -20.80 17.30
CA THR A 136 15.81 -20.67 17.93
C THR A 136 15.83 -21.36 19.30
N LEU A 137 14.79 -21.18 20.10
CA LEU A 137 14.64 -21.85 21.39
C LEU A 137 14.57 -23.37 21.23
N ALA A 138 13.76 -23.87 20.30
CA ALA A 138 13.63 -25.31 20.03
C ALA A 138 14.95 -25.94 19.58
N ILE A 139 15.70 -25.26 18.70
CA ILE A 139 17.04 -25.65 18.26
C ILE A 139 17.99 -25.72 19.46
N ASN A 140 18.05 -24.67 20.28
CA ASN A 140 18.95 -24.61 21.43
C ASN A 140 18.62 -25.67 22.48
N LEU A 141 17.34 -25.88 22.76
CA LEU A 141 16.88 -26.93 23.67
C LEU A 141 17.29 -28.31 23.14
N THR A 142 17.06 -28.58 21.86
CA THR A 142 17.41 -29.86 21.23
C THR A 142 18.92 -30.10 21.27
N LYS A 143 19.73 -29.08 20.94
CA LYS A 143 21.20 -29.16 21.06
C LYS A 143 21.60 -29.53 22.48
N LYS A 144 21.04 -28.84 23.48
CA LYS A 144 21.35 -29.09 24.89
C LYS A 144 20.93 -30.49 25.33
N MET A 145 19.75 -30.96 24.90
CA MET A 145 19.27 -32.32 25.19
C MET A 145 20.18 -33.39 24.57
N ILE A 146 20.65 -33.21 23.33
CA ILE A 146 21.55 -34.16 22.66
C ILE A 146 22.92 -34.17 23.36
N SER A 147 23.51 -33.01 23.65
CA SER A 147 24.77 -32.94 24.39
C SER A 147 24.66 -33.59 25.77
N GLN A 148 23.54 -33.40 26.47
CA GLN A 148 23.28 -34.06 27.75
C GLN A 148 23.12 -35.58 27.59
N ALA A 149 22.40 -36.03 26.56
CA ALA A 149 22.21 -37.45 26.27
C ALA A 149 23.54 -38.15 25.97
N LEU A 150 24.43 -37.53 25.19
CA LEU A 150 25.78 -38.03 24.91
C LEU A 150 26.67 -38.07 26.16
N THR A 151 26.42 -37.18 27.13
CA THR A 151 27.14 -37.19 28.41
C THR A 151 26.70 -38.37 29.29
N ILE A 152 25.41 -38.73 29.25
CA ILE A 152 24.85 -39.84 30.04
C ILE A 152 25.11 -41.20 29.37
N HIS A 153 24.95 -41.24 28.04
CA HIS A 153 25.04 -42.42 27.19
C HIS A 153 26.08 -42.20 26.07
N PRO A 154 27.38 -42.26 26.40
CA PRO A 154 28.44 -42.02 25.41
C PRO A 154 28.51 -43.13 24.33
N GLU A 155 27.90 -44.29 24.54
CA GLU A 155 27.73 -45.36 23.55
C GLU A 155 26.98 -44.93 22.27
N LEU A 156 26.22 -43.83 22.33
CA LEU A 156 25.50 -43.25 21.19
C LEU A 156 26.44 -42.71 20.08
N ILE A 157 27.76 -42.64 20.33
CA ILE A 157 28.74 -42.31 19.31
C ILE A 157 28.93 -43.43 18.26
N LEU A 158 28.73 -44.70 18.65
CA LEU A 158 28.93 -45.85 17.76
C LEU A 158 28.13 -45.78 16.45
N PRO A 159 26.80 -45.52 16.45
CA PRO A 159 26.05 -45.36 15.21
C PRO A 159 26.52 -44.15 14.39
N THR A 160 27.02 -43.09 15.04
CA THR A 160 27.58 -41.92 14.35
C THR A 160 28.84 -42.30 13.57
N ILE A 161 29.73 -43.07 14.18
CA ILE A 161 30.94 -43.59 13.54
C ILE A 161 30.56 -44.53 12.39
N GLN A 162 29.63 -45.48 12.60
CA GLN A 162 29.19 -46.38 11.55
C GLN A 162 28.62 -45.64 10.33
N GLU A 163 27.86 -44.56 10.54
CA GLU A 163 27.34 -43.74 9.45
C GLU A 163 28.47 -42.99 8.73
N ALA A 164 29.42 -42.42 9.48
CA ALA A 164 30.59 -41.75 8.89
C ALA A 164 31.43 -42.71 8.04
N ILE A 165 31.59 -43.97 8.47
CA ILE A 165 32.28 -45.02 7.72
C ILE A 165 31.56 -45.35 6.40
N ARG A 166 30.22 -45.40 6.39
CA ARG A 166 29.43 -45.67 5.16
C ARG A 166 29.62 -44.59 4.09
N HIS A 167 29.91 -43.37 4.50
CA HIS A 167 30.18 -42.25 3.59
C HIS A 167 31.61 -42.23 3.04
N LEU A 168 32.50 -43.10 3.54
CA LEU A 168 33.88 -43.18 3.07
C LEU A 168 33.96 -43.93 1.73
N PRO A 169 34.72 -43.43 0.73
CA PRO A 169 34.94 -44.15 -0.51
C PRO A 169 35.70 -45.46 -0.26
N THR A 170 35.30 -46.53 -0.94
CA THR A 170 35.80 -47.91 -0.73
C THR A 170 37.30 -48.10 -1.05
N THR A 171 37.94 -47.10 -1.67
CA THR A 171 39.36 -47.10 -2.06
C THR A 171 40.29 -46.62 -0.93
N SER A 172 39.75 -46.17 0.19
CA SER A 172 40.51 -45.63 1.32
C SER A 172 41.30 -46.73 2.06
N GLN A 173 42.61 -46.78 1.83
CA GLN A 173 43.54 -47.64 2.60
C GLN A 173 43.96 -46.93 3.89
N HIS A 174 43.89 -47.64 5.02
CA HIS A 174 44.30 -47.17 6.36
C HIS A 174 43.66 -45.86 6.85
N PRO A 175 42.31 -45.80 7.01
CA PRO A 175 41.66 -44.65 7.64
C PRO A 175 42.07 -44.43 9.11
N CYS A 176 42.29 -43.16 9.46
CA CYS A 176 42.53 -42.65 10.80
C CYS A 176 41.24 -42.09 11.40
N LEU A 177 40.79 -42.63 12.53
CA LEU A 177 39.63 -42.17 13.28
C LEU A 177 40.08 -41.33 14.47
N PHE A 178 39.76 -40.04 14.46
CA PHE A 178 40.00 -39.08 15.55
C PHE A 178 38.77 -38.96 16.43
N LEU A 179 38.96 -39.10 17.74
CA LEU A 179 37.92 -39.09 18.76
C LEU A 179 38.38 -38.38 20.03
N HIS A 180 37.44 -37.88 20.82
CA HIS A 180 37.73 -37.47 22.18
C HIS A 180 38.27 -38.67 23.01
N PRO A 181 39.25 -38.51 23.92
CA PRO A 181 39.85 -39.61 24.67
C PRO A 181 38.87 -40.47 25.48
N ASP A 182 37.77 -39.89 25.96
CA ASP A 182 36.71 -40.65 26.65
C ASP A 182 35.94 -41.57 25.70
N ASP A 183 35.66 -41.10 24.47
CA ASP A 183 34.93 -41.87 23.47
C ASP A 183 35.85 -42.92 22.82
N ALA A 184 37.13 -42.61 22.66
CA ALA A 184 38.14 -43.56 22.17
C ALA A 184 38.22 -44.81 23.05
N LYS A 185 38.06 -44.68 24.37
CA LYS A 185 38.03 -45.83 25.30
C LYS A 185 36.83 -46.74 25.02
N ILE A 186 35.65 -46.16 24.81
CA ILE A 186 34.42 -46.89 24.54
C ILE A 186 34.54 -47.59 23.19
N VAL A 187 34.99 -46.87 22.16
CA VAL A 187 35.18 -47.42 20.82
C VAL A 187 36.20 -48.57 20.84
N ARG A 188 37.31 -48.45 21.57
CA ARG A 188 38.28 -49.55 21.74
C ARG A 188 37.71 -50.76 22.47
N GLN A 189 36.77 -50.57 23.40
CA GLN A 189 36.09 -51.68 24.08
C GLN A 189 35.11 -52.42 23.17
N TYR A 190 34.37 -51.70 22.33
CA TYR A 190 33.40 -52.28 21.40
C TYR A 190 34.05 -52.87 20.14
N ILE A 191 35.13 -52.25 19.63
CA ILE A 191 35.84 -52.67 18.42
C ILE A 191 36.94 -53.68 18.79
N ASN A 192 36.52 -54.86 19.27
CA ASN A 192 37.40 -56.00 19.48
C ASN A 192 37.44 -56.99 18.30
N GLU A 193 36.74 -56.69 17.20
CA GLU A 193 36.79 -57.48 15.97
C GLU A 193 38.14 -57.27 15.27
N GLN A 194 38.89 -58.36 15.07
CA GLN A 194 40.26 -58.38 14.50
C GLN A 194 40.37 -57.62 13.17
N GLN A 195 39.28 -57.59 12.39
CA GLN A 195 39.21 -56.97 11.07
C GLN A 195 39.31 -55.43 11.10
N PHE A 196 38.87 -54.78 12.18
CA PHE A 196 38.97 -53.31 12.30
C PHE A 196 40.36 -52.87 12.74
N LYS A 197 41.03 -53.65 13.61
CA LYS A 197 42.39 -53.36 14.10
C LYS A 197 43.45 -53.44 12.99
N GLU A 198 43.25 -54.27 11.98
CA GLU A 198 44.19 -54.41 10.85
C GLU A 198 44.06 -53.28 9.82
N SER A 199 42.93 -52.55 9.80
CA SER A 199 42.63 -51.54 8.78
C SER A 199 42.48 -50.11 9.31
N TRP A 200 42.22 -49.89 10.60
CA TRP A 200 41.90 -48.56 11.15
C TRP A 200 42.85 -48.13 12.28
N GLU A 201 43.33 -46.89 12.22
CA GLU A 201 44.12 -46.27 13.30
C GLU A 201 43.20 -45.36 14.16
N ILE A 202 43.11 -45.60 15.46
CA ILE A 202 42.32 -44.74 16.37
C ILE A 202 43.25 -43.75 17.08
N ARG A 203 43.07 -42.46 16.80
CA ARG A 203 43.80 -41.35 17.44
C ARG A 203 42.91 -40.55 18.38
N GLU A 204 43.50 -40.10 19.47
CA GLU A 204 42.82 -39.30 20.49
C GLU A 204 43.09 -37.81 20.22
N ASP A 205 42.02 -37.02 20.09
CA ASP A 205 42.07 -35.57 19.89
C ASP A 205 41.19 -34.89 20.96
N LYS A 206 41.81 -34.03 21.79
CA LYS A 206 41.13 -33.30 22.86
C LYS A 206 40.39 -32.06 22.37
N GLN A 207 40.63 -31.63 21.13
CA GLN A 207 39.91 -30.50 20.53
C GLN A 207 38.51 -30.89 20.06
N LEU A 208 38.24 -32.18 19.85
CA LEU A 208 36.92 -32.69 19.50
C LEU A 208 36.01 -32.78 20.73
N GLU A 209 34.78 -32.29 20.61
CA GLU A 209 33.75 -32.51 21.63
C GLU A 209 33.35 -33.99 21.72
N LYS A 210 32.93 -34.41 22.91
CA LYS A 210 32.43 -35.77 23.18
C LYS A 210 31.21 -36.07 22.30
N GLY A 211 31.22 -37.22 21.62
CA GLY A 211 30.17 -37.62 20.68
C GLY A 211 30.39 -37.15 19.24
N GLY A 212 31.49 -36.44 18.96
CA GLY A 212 31.95 -36.13 17.61
C GLY A 212 33.09 -37.05 17.16
N CYS A 213 33.22 -37.24 15.84
CA CYS A 213 34.36 -37.96 15.26
C CYS A 213 34.82 -37.33 13.94
N ARG A 214 36.12 -37.43 13.66
CA ARG A 214 36.70 -37.06 12.36
C ARG A 214 37.40 -38.27 11.77
N ILE A 215 37.16 -38.55 10.49
CA ILE A 215 37.81 -39.65 9.77
C ILE A 215 38.68 -39.04 8.67
N GLU A 216 39.96 -39.36 8.68
CA GLU A 216 40.90 -39.00 7.62
C GLU A 216 41.35 -40.26 6.90
N ALA A 217 41.24 -40.31 5.59
CA ALA A 217 41.74 -41.41 4.79
C ALA A 217 42.35 -40.88 3.48
N ALA A 218 43.48 -41.42 3.03
CA ALA A 218 44.30 -40.95 1.91
C ALA A 218 43.56 -40.11 0.82
N GLY A 219 43.43 -38.79 1.03
CA GLY A 219 42.80 -37.83 0.12
C GLY A 219 41.34 -37.42 0.41
N SER A 220 40.72 -37.92 1.48
CA SER A 220 39.36 -37.59 1.92
C SER A 220 39.31 -37.38 3.43
N GLU A 221 38.60 -36.34 3.86
CA GLU A 221 38.31 -36.06 5.25
C GLU A 221 36.79 -36.04 5.42
N ILE A 222 36.29 -36.83 6.37
CA ILE A 222 34.90 -36.82 6.79
C ILE A 222 34.84 -36.23 8.18
N ASP A 223 34.39 -34.99 8.25
CA ASP A 223 34.03 -34.34 9.50
C ASP A 223 32.60 -34.74 9.91
N ALA A 224 32.52 -35.50 11.01
CA ALA A 224 31.30 -35.88 11.71
C ALA A 224 31.31 -35.34 13.15
N SER A 225 31.98 -34.21 13.38
CA SER A 225 31.83 -33.39 14.59
C SER A 225 30.37 -33.01 14.83
N ILE A 226 30.04 -32.74 16.09
CA ILE A 226 28.68 -32.34 16.49
C ILE A 226 28.29 -31.06 15.77
N GLU A 227 29.21 -30.10 15.65
CA GLU A 227 28.99 -28.83 14.96
C GLU A 227 28.65 -29.03 13.48
N THR A 228 29.42 -29.84 12.76
CA THR A 228 29.20 -30.07 11.33
C THR A 228 27.92 -30.87 11.09
N ARG A 229 27.61 -31.85 11.93
CA ARG A 229 26.34 -32.57 11.87
C ARG A 229 25.14 -31.66 12.17
N TRP A 230 25.26 -30.81 13.18
CA TRP A 230 24.24 -29.83 13.53
C TRP A 230 23.98 -28.86 12.37
N ARG A 231 25.05 -28.37 11.75
CA ARG A 231 24.98 -27.50 10.57
C ARG A 231 24.26 -28.17 9.40
N ARG A 232 24.52 -29.47 9.14
CA ARG A 232 23.81 -30.23 8.09
C ARG A 232 22.32 -30.40 8.39
N ILE A 233 21.94 -30.68 9.64
CA ILE A 233 20.54 -30.79 10.06
C ILE A 233 19.83 -29.44 9.95
N LEU A 234 20.48 -28.34 10.34
CA LEU A 234 19.88 -27.01 10.22
C LEU A 234 19.73 -26.59 8.76
N ALA A 235 20.71 -26.91 7.92
CA ALA A 235 20.63 -26.63 6.49
C ALA A 235 19.46 -27.37 5.82
N SER A 236 19.12 -28.60 6.24
CA SER A 236 17.98 -29.34 5.68
C SER A 236 16.62 -28.74 6.06
N ILE A 237 16.55 -27.99 7.17
CA ILE A 237 15.35 -27.28 7.63
C ILE A 237 15.30 -25.85 7.05
N GLY A 238 16.24 -25.48 6.18
CA GLY A 238 16.30 -24.16 5.53
C GLY A 238 16.87 -23.05 6.41
N GLN A 239 17.45 -23.39 7.56
CA GLN A 239 18.16 -22.46 8.43
C GLN A 239 19.61 -22.30 7.93
N LYS A 240 19.86 -21.24 7.16
CA LYS A 240 21.23 -20.72 6.95
C LYS A 240 21.60 -19.87 8.14
N ASN A 241 22.55 -20.35 8.93
CA ASN A 241 22.89 -19.71 10.18
C ASN A 241 24.24 -19.01 10.11
N ASP A 242 24.21 -17.68 10.21
CA ASP A 242 25.35 -16.80 10.45
C ASP A 242 25.84 -16.85 11.93
N TRP A 243 25.12 -17.53 12.84
CA TRP A 243 25.45 -17.53 14.29
C TRP A 243 26.65 -18.39 14.69
N LEU A 244 27.24 -19.15 13.77
CA LEU A 244 28.43 -19.97 14.03
C LEU A 244 29.76 -19.19 13.90
N GLU A 245 29.73 -17.90 13.55
CA GLU A 245 30.93 -17.06 13.40
C GLU A 245 31.25 -16.16 14.62
N LYS A 246 30.81 -16.51 15.84
CA LYS A 246 31.21 -15.78 17.04
C LYS A 246 31.93 -16.63 18.07
#